data_AF-A0A7C5HM49-F1
#
_entry.id   AF-A0A7C5HM49-F1
#
_cell.length_a   1.000
_cell.length_b   1.000
_cell.length_c   1.000
_cell.angle_alpha   90.00
_cell.angle_beta   90.00
_cell.angle_gamma   90.00
#
_symmetry.space_group_name_H-M   'P 1'
#
loop_
_entity.id
_entity.type
_entity.pdbx_description
1 polymer ?
#
loop_
_entity_poly.entity_id
_entity_poly.type
_entity_poly.pdbx_seq_one_letter_code
_entity_poly.pdbx_strand_id
1 'polypeptide(L)'
;MIFIPDKNIGQWAEYRNNRRLIMLDSYCYVHDQILIDDVLNKRKKYPGYSLLVHPECRLEVCMYADKVCSTSQMIDFIKENDEVIIGTETGLYEQMKFRFPQKKLVPLSRKMICDDMKKTDLTGAVQALAEEKYEITVPAETMRKAKKSLDRMFEMLT
;
A
#
# COMPACT_ATOMS: atom_id res chain seq x y z
N MET A 1 8.61 -10.07 19.35
CA MET A 1 7.42 -9.24 19.10
C MET A 1 6.52 -10.00 18.14
N ILE A 2 5.23 -10.09 18.42
CA ILE A 2 4.26 -10.68 17.48
C ILE A 2 3.88 -9.60 16.47
N PHE A 3 3.94 -9.91 15.18
CA PHE A 3 3.64 -8.98 14.09
C PHE A 3 2.67 -9.63 13.11
N ILE A 4 1.47 -9.04 12.99
CA ILE A 4 0.34 -9.57 12.21
C ILE A 4 -0.44 -8.39 11.61
N PRO A 5 -1.25 -8.61 10.57
CA PRO A 5 -1.39 -9.86 9.83
C PRO A 5 -0.37 -10.02 8.70
N ASP A 6 0.22 -8.95 8.18
CA ASP A 6 0.99 -9.04 6.95
C ASP A 6 2.45 -9.46 7.20
N LYS A 7 2.83 -10.65 6.70
CA LYS A 7 4.18 -11.20 6.81
C LYS A 7 5.19 -10.44 5.97
N ASN A 8 4.79 -9.84 4.84
CA ASN A 8 5.69 -9.14 3.94
C ASN A 8 6.15 -7.82 4.58
N ILE A 9 5.21 -7.07 5.19
CA ILE A 9 5.56 -5.91 6.03
C ILE A 9 6.46 -6.35 7.19
N GLY A 10 6.13 -7.47 7.84
CA GLY A 10 6.92 -8.03 8.93
C GLY A 10 8.35 -8.33 8.51
N GLN A 11 8.55 -9.05 7.40
CA GLN A 11 9.85 -9.37 6.82
C GLN A 11 10.63 -8.11 6.43
N TRP A 12 9.97 -7.11 5.84
CA TRP A 12 10.60 -5.83 5.54
C TRP A 12 11.06 -5.12 6.82
N ALA A 13 10.24 -5.13 7.88
CA ALA A 13 10.58 -4.57 9.17
C ALA A 13 11.73 -5.33 9.85
N GLU A 14 11.75 -6.67 9.81
CA GLU A 14 12.86 -7.50 10.29
C GLU A 14 14.16 -7.13 9.59
N TYR A 15 14.13 -7.09 8.24
CA TYR A 15 15.28 -6.75 7.41
C TYR A 15 15.84 -5.37 7.75
N ARG A 16 14.98 -4.34 7.84
CA ARG A 16 15.41 -2.97 8.14
C ARG A 16 15.95 -2.76 9.54
N ASN A 17 15.41 -3.49 10.53
CA ASN A 17 15.71 -3.24 11.94
C ASN A 17 16.63 -4.30 12.56
N ASN A 18 16.98 -5.34 11.81
CA ASN A 18 17.75 -6.48 12.29
C ASN A 18 17.20 -7.06 13.61
N ARG A 19 15.88 -7.26 13.67
CA ARG A 19 15.16 -7.76 14.84
C ARG A 19 14.23 -8.88 14.45
N ARG A 20 14.21 -9.95 15.26
CA ARG A 20 13.33 -11.09 15.05
C ARG A 20 11.88 -10.80 15.47
N LEU A 21 10.95 -11.12 14.59
CA LEU A 21 9.50 -11.05 14.73
C LEU A 21 8.90 -12.46 14.68
N ILE A 22 7.73 -12.61 15.30
CA ILE A 22 6.89 -13.80 15.19
C ILE A 22 5.73 -13.40 14.30
N MET A 23 5.62 -14.03 13.12
CA MET A 23 4.65 -13.67 12.09
C MET A 23 3.72 -14.84 11.79
N LEU A 24 2.49 -14.52 11.38
CA LEU A 24 1.57 -15.47 10.76
C LEU A 24 1.84 -15.52 9.25
N ASP A 25 1.63 -16.67 8.61
CA ASP A 25 1.72 -16.80 7.16
C ASP A 25 0.48 -16.20 6.46
N SER A 26 0.38 -14.87 6.50
CA SER A 26 -0.68 -14.10 5.86
C SER A 26 -0.12 -12.86 5.16
N TYR A 27 -0.78 -12.41 4.11
CA TYR A 27 -0.29 -11.37 3.22
C TYR A 27 -1.44 -10.77 2.41
N CYS A 28 -1.24 -9.54 1.91
CA CYS A 28 -2.14 -8.93 0.94
C CYS A 28 -2.00 -9.61 -0.44
N TYR A 29 -3.09 -10.22 -0.95
CA TYR A 29 -3.07 -10.88 -2.27
C TYR A 29 -2.75 -9.92 -3.43
N VAL A 30 -3.08 -8.64 -3.27
CA VAL A 30 -2.87 -7.60 -4.29
C VAL A 30 -1.39 -7.29 -4.48
N HIS A 31 -0.62 -7.28 -3.40
CA HIS A 31 0.80 -6.98 -3.40
C HIS A 31 1.68 -8.23 -3.52
N ASP A 32 1.24 -9.36 -2.96
CA ASP A 32 2.00 -10.61 -2.99
C ASP A 32 2.10 -11.24 -4.40
N GLN A 33 1.13 -10.96 -5.28
CA GLN A 33 1.16 -11.46 -6.66
C GLN A 33 2.30 -10.87 -7.53
N ILE A 34 2.98 -9.82 -7.07
CA ILE A 34 4.08 -9.20 -7.81
C ILE A 34 5.34 -10.03 -7.62
N LEU A 35 5.90 -10.47 -8.75
CA LEU A 35 7.12 -11.25 -8.77
C LEU A 35 8.32 -10.39 -9.14
N ILE A 36 9.52 -10.87 -8.79
CA ILE A 36 10.76 -10.20 -9.18
C ILE A 36 10.87 -10.02 -10.70
N ASP A 37 10.36 -10.96 -11.49
CA ASP A 37 10.37 -10.86 -12.94
C ASP A 37 9.54 -9.68 -13.46
N ASP A 38 8.43 -9.34 -12.80
CA ASP A 38 7.64 -8.14 -13.14
C ASP A 38 8.48 -6.87 -12.96
N VAL A 39 9.25 -6.81 -11.87
CA VAL A 39 10.16 -5.71 -11.56
C VAL A 39 11.26 -5.60 -12.60
N LEU A 40 11.95 -6.71 -12.90
CA LEU A 40 13.05 -6.74 -13.86
C LEU A 40 12.58 -6.34 -15.26
N ASN A 41 11.43 -6.87 -15.69
CA ASN A 41 10.83 -6.52 -16.98
C ASN A 41 10.43 -5.05 -17.03
N LYS A 42 9.88 -4.50 -15.94
CA LYS A 42 9.51 -3.09 -15.89
C LYS A 42 10.72 -2.17 -15.95
N ARG A 43 11.79 -2.47 -15.22
CA ARG A 43 13.03 -1.70 -15.27
C ARG A 43 13.71 -1.75 -16.64
N LYS A 44 13.69 -2.91 -17.32
CA LYS A 44 14.17 -3.02 -18.70
C LYS A 44 13.38 -2.10 -19.65
N LYS A 45 12.07 -1.99 -19.47
CA LYS A 45 11.20 -1.17 -20.31
C LYS A 45 11.28 0.33 -20.00
N TYR A 46 11.52 0.69 -18.74
CA TYR A 46 11.59 2.06 -18.25
C TYR A 46 12.91 2.30 -17.52
N PRO A 47 14.05 2.27 -18.23
CA PRO A 47 15.35 2.53 -17.62
C PRO A 47 15.39 3.97 -17.08
N GLY A 48 15.93 4.15 -15.87
CA GLY A 48 16.04 5.45 -15.21
C GLY A 48 14.83 5.88 -14.37
N TYR A 49 13.68 5.19 -14.48
CA TYR A 49 12.51 5.53 -13.68
C TYR A 49 12.70 5.07 -12.24
N SER A 50 12.27 5.89 -11.29
CA SER A 50 12.26 5.55 -9.87
C SER A 50 11.16 4.54 -9.56
N LEU A 51 11.53 3.36 -9.06
CA LEU A 51 10.60 2.32 -8.65
C LEU A 51 10.23 2.46 -7.18
N LEU A 52 8.96 2.80 -6.93
CA LEU A 52 8.37 2.82 -5.60
C LEU A 52 7.54 1.57 -5.39
N VAL A 53 7.71 0.87 -4.28
CA VAL A 53 6.87 -0.30 -3.93
C VAL A 53 6.32 -0.19 -2.52
N HIS A 54 5.15 -0.79 -2.30
CA HIS A 54 4.57 -0.89 -0.98
C HIS A 54 5.29 -1.97 -0.15
N PRO A 55 5.48 -1.80 1.17
CA PRO A 55 6.11 -2.83 2.03
C PRO A 55 5.33 -4.14 2.14
N GLU A 56 4.08 -4.20 1.65
CA GLU A 56 3.30 -5.45 1.53
C GLU A 56 3.75 -6.33 0.35
N CYS A 57 4.61 -5.82 -0.54
CA CYS A 57 5.24 -6.64 -1.57
C CYS A 57 6.26 -7.59 -0.92
N ARG A 58 6.49 -8.74 -1.56
CA ARG A 58 7.50 -9.72 -1.14
C ARG A 58 8.86 -9.07 -0.89
N LEU A 59 9.63 -9.61 0.06
CA LEU A 59 10.93 -9.05 0.43
C LEU A 59 11.87 -8.87 -0.77
N GLU A 60 11.93 -9.83 -1.68
CA GLU A 60 12.72 -9.73 -2.91
C GLU A 60 12.32 -8.54 -3.81
N VAL A 61 11.03 -8.22 -3.90
CA VAL A 61 10.53 -7.04 -4.64
C VAL A 61 10.92 -5.76 -3.93
N CYS A 62 10.78 -5.73 -2.60
CA CYS A 62 11.20 -4.61 -1.77
C CYS A 62 12.71 -4.32 -1.90
N MET A 63 13.55 -5.35 -1.95
CA MET A 63 15.00 -5.22 -2.09
C MET A 63 15.44 -4.64 -3.45
N TYR A 64 14.64 -4.81 -4.51
CA TYR A 64 14.94 -4.30 -5.86
C TYR A 64 14.31 -2.93 -6.15
N ALA A 65 13.51 -2.38 -5.22
CA ALA A 65 12.89 -1.07 -5.35
C ALA A 65 13.86 0.06 -4.97
N ASP A 66 13.69 1.22 -5.60
CA ASP A 66 14.45 2.42 -5.24
C ASP A 66 13.93 3.01 -3.92
N LYS A 67 12.63 2.83 -3.64
CA LYS A 67 12.01 3.23 -2.37
C LYS A 67 10.88 2.29 -1.99
N VAL A 68 10.92 1.81 -0.75
CA VAL A 68 9.81 1.07 -0.13
C VAL A 68 9.06 2.02 0.81
N CYS A 69 7.81 2.33 0.48
CA CYS A 69 7.06 3.36 1.20
C CYS A 69 5.54 3.17 1.14
N SER A 70 4.82 3.85 2.03
CA SER A 70 3.35 3.88 2.03
C SER A 70 2.81 4.68 0.84
N THR A 71 1.52 4.51 0.53
CA THR A 71 0.85 5.26 -0.54
C THR A 71 0.97 6.78 -0.36
N SER A 72 0.82 7.30 0.86
CA SER A 72 1.02 8.72 1.16
C SER A 72 2.44 9.20 0.82
N GLN A 73 3.45 8.42 1.22
CA GLN A 73 4.85 8.74 0.90
C GLN A 73 5.17 8.60 -0.60
N MET A 74 4.49 7.71 -1.32
CA MET A 74 4.57 7.65 -2.78
C MET A 74 4.01 8.91 -3.41
N ILE A 75 2.84 9.38 -2.94
CA ILE A 75 2.22 10.62 -3.42
C ILE A 75 3.19 11.80 -3.23
N ASP A 76 3.83 11.91 -2.07
CA ASP A 76 4.79 12.98 -1.80
C ASP A 76 6.02 12.88 -2.71
N PHE A 77 6.55 11.68 -2.93
CA PHE A 77 7.64 11.48 -3.89
C PHE A 77 7.25 11.88 -5.32
N ILE A 78 6.04 11.52 -5.77
CA ILE A 78 5.54 11.83 -7.11
C ILE A 78 5.33 13.34 -7.31
N LYS A 79 5.04 14.11 -6.26
CA LYS A 79 4.96 15.59 -6.39
C LYS A 79 6.28 16.17 -6.88
N GLU A 80 7.39 15.65 -6.36
CA GLU A 80 8.74 16.17 -6.58
C GLU A 80 9.49 15.50 -7.76
N ASN A 81 8.99 14.37 -8.26
CA ASN A 81 9.66 13.56 -9.29
C ASN A 81 8.73 13.26 -10.48
N ASP A 82 9.29 13.13 -11.68
CA ASP A 82 8.49 13.01 -12.92
C ASP A 82 8.44 11.61 -13.52
N GLU A 83 9.47 10.79 -13.34
CA GLU A 83 9.62 9.48 -13.98
C GLU A 83 9.55 8.36 -12.93
N VAL A 84 8.34 7.82 -12.72
CA VAL A 84 8.05 6.94 -11.58
C VAL A 84 7.30 5.68 -12.00
N ILE A 85 7.79 4.52 -11.54
CA ILE A 85 7.09 3.25 -11.56
C ILE A 85 6.40 3.06 -10.20
N ILE A 86 5.08 2.87 -10.21
CA ILE A 86 4.24 2.76 -9.01
C ILE A 86 3.88 1.28 -8.77
N GLY A 87 4.45 0.70 -7.71
CA GLY A 87 4.26 -0.69 -7.27
C GLY A 87 3.31 -0.81 -6.08
N THR A 88 2.05 -0.46 -6.29
CA THR A 88 0.94 -0.67 -5.35
C THR A 88 -0.36 -0.82 -6.13
N GLU A 89 -1.50 -0.86 -5.43
CA GLU A 89 -2.83 -0.94 -6.04
C GLU A 89 -3.02 0.12 -7.16
N THR A 90 -3.61 -0.30 -8.27
CA THR A 90 -3.74 0.48 -9.51
C THR A 90 -4.50 1.79 -9.36
N GLY A 91 -5.40 1.90 -8.38
CA GLY A 91 -6.13 3.12 -8.07
C GLY A 91 -5.21 4.29 -7.73
N LEU A 92 -4.08 4.04 -7.05
CA LEU A 92 -3.10 5.11 -6.81
C LEU A 92 -2.49 5.63 -8.12
N TYR A 93 -2.13 4.72 -9.04
CA TYR A 93 -1.61 5.10 -10.34
C TYR A 93 -2.61 5.96 -11.12
N GLU A 94 -3.86 5.52 -11.23
CA GLU A 94 -4.89 6.26 -11.97
C GLU A 94 -5.16 7.63 -11.33
N GLN A 95 -5.22 7.71 -10.00
CA GLN A 95 -5.36 8.97 -9.28
C GLN A 95 -4.19 9.93 -9.54
N MET A 96 -2.96 9.43 -9.50
CA MET A 96 -1.76 10.26 -9.71
C MET A 96 -1.62 10.69 -11.16
N LYS A 97 -1.97 9.82 -12.12
CA LYS A 97 -2.01 10.18 -13.54
C LYS A 97 -3.04 11.26 -13.83
N PHE A 98 -4.22 11.18 -13.20
CA PHE A 98 -5.24 12.22 -13.31
C PHE A 98 -4.76 13.55 -12.72
N ARG A 99 -4.11 13.50 -11.56
CA ARG A 99 -3.63 14.71 -10.85
C ARG A 99 -2.40 15.35 -11.52
N PHE A 100 -1.55 14.56 -12.15
CA PHE A 100 -0.29 15.00 -12.77
C PHE A 100 -0.15 14.44 -14.19
N PRO A 101 -1.01 14.86 -15.14
CA PRO A 101 -1.04 14.30 -16.50
C PRO A 101 0.25 14.52 -17.30
N GLN A 102 1.07 15.51 -16.90
CA GLN A 102 2.35 15.83 -17.51
C GLN A 102 3.50 14.91 -17.04
N LYS A 103 3.35 14.22 -15.90
CA LYS A 103 4.39 13.35 -15.35
C LYS A 103 4.38 11.99 -16.04
N LYS A 104 5.55 11.38 -16.17
CA LYS A 104 5.71 10.04 -16.76
C LYS A 104 5.55 8.97 -15.70
N LEU A 105 4.29 8.71 -15.35
CA LEU A 105 3.92 7.70 -14.37
C LEU A 105 3.52 6.40 -15.06
N VAL A 106 3.99 5.27 -14.54
CA VAL A 106 3.60 3.94 -15.03
C VAL A 106 3.34 2.98 -13.86
N PRO A 107 2.34 2.09 -13.96
CA PRO A 107 2.13 1.08 -12.93
C PRO A 107 3.14 -0.06 -13.11
N LEU A 108 3.59 -0.61 -12.00
CA LEU A 108 4.42 -1.82 -12.00
C LEU A 108 3.66 -2.98 -12.63
N SER A 109 2.39 -3.17 -12.26
CA SER A 109 1.49 -4.12 -12.90
C SER A 109 0.07 -3.57 -12.95
N ARG A 110 -0.64 -3.86 -14.04
CA ARG A 110 -2.08 -3.56 -14.15
C ARG A 110 -2.96 -4.59 -13.44
N LYS A 111 -2.37 -5.66 -12.90
CA LYS A 111 -3.07 -6.72 -12.16
C LYS A 111 -3.25 -6.41 -10.68
N MET A 112 -2.62 -5.35 -10.17
CA MET A 112 -2.71 -4.94 -8.75
C MET A 112 -4.05 -4.27 -8.45
N ILE A 113 -5.14 -5.03 -8.54
CA ILE A 113 -6.50 -4.56 -8.30
C ILE A 113 -6.99 -5.19 -6.99
N CYS A 114 -7.48 -4.36 -6.08
CA CYS A 114 -8.17 -4.82 -4.88
C CYS A 114 -9.67 -4.84 -5.13
N ASP A 115 -10.25 -6.03 -5.28
CA ASP A 115 -11.68 -6.20 -5.60
C ASP A 115 -12.57 -5.58 -4.52
N ASP A 116 -12.20 -5.71 -3.24
CA ASP A 116 -12.94 -5.11 -2.13
C ASP A 116 -12.94 -3.58 -2.17
N MET A 117 -11.84 -2.95 -2.58
CA MET A 117 -11.80 -1.50 -2.77
C MET A 117 -12.68 -1.04 -3.93
N LYS A 118 -12.91 -1.89 -4.95
CA LYS A 118 -13.76 -1.54 -6.11
C LYS A 118 -15.25 -1.74 -5.87
N LYS A 119 -15.65 -2.24 -4.69
CA LYS A 119 -17.07 -2.32 -4.28
C LYS A 119 -17.68 -0.94 -4.02
N THR A 120 -16.86 0.08 -3.75
CA THR A 120 -17.33 1.45 -3.60
C THR A 120 -17.37 2.14 -4.96
N ASP A 121 -18.56 2.53 -5.40
CA ASP A 121 -18.79 3.29 -6.63
C ASP A 121 -19.63 4.55 -6.38
N LEU A 122 -19.84 5.35 -7.43
CA LEU A 122 -20.58 6.61 -7.33
C LEU A 122 -22.05 6.39 -6.95
N THR A 123 -22.68 5.32 -7.44
CA THR A 123 -24.09 5.01 -7.13
C THR A 123 -24.25 4.66 -5.66
N GLY A 124 -23.39 3.78 -5.15
CA GLY A 124 -23.34 3.40 -3.74
C GLY A 124 -23.01 4.59 -2.84
N ALA A 125 -22.11 5.48 -3.24
CA ALA A 125 -21.81 6.70 -2.48
C ALA A 125 -23.02 7.65 -2.41
N VAL A 126 -23.73 7.88 -3.52
CA VAL A 126 -24.95 8.70 -3.55
C VAL A 126 -26.04 8.09 -2.69
N GLN A 127 -26.26 6.77 -2.79
CA GLN A 127 -27.25 6.07 -1.99
C GLN A 127 -26.92 6.12 -0.49
N ALA A 128 -25.66 5.89 -0.13
CA ALA A 128 -25.17 5.96 1.24
C ALA A 128 -25.45 7.33 1.87
N LEU A 129 -25.20 8.41 1.13
CA LEU A 129 -25.46 9.77 1.57
C LEU A 129 -26.97 10.09 1.65
N ALA A 130 -27.76 9.64 0.66
CA ALA A 130 -29.19 9.91 0.60
C ALA A 130 -29.98 9.17 1.71
N GLU A 131 -29.53 7.97 2.08
CA GLU A 131 -30.17 7.14 3.10
C GLU A 131 -29.52 7.22 4.49
N GLU A 132 -28.45 7.98 4.64
CA GLU A 132 -27.60 8.01 5.85
C GLU A 132 -27.15 6.60 6.29
N LYS A 133 -26.77 5.76 5.33
CA LYS A 133 -26.28 4.39 5.54
C LYS A 133 -24.91 4.21 4.92
N TYR A 134 -24.10 3.25 5.36
CA TYR A 134 -24.31 2.28 6.42
C TYR A 134 -23.63 2.76 7.70
N GLU A 135 -24.37 2.86 8.80
CA GLU A 135 -23.77 3.20 10.09
C GLU A 135 -22.82 2.08 10.54
N ILE A 136 -21.56 2.43 10.82
CA ILE A 136 -20.57 1.51 11.36
C ILE A 136 -20.63 1.60 12.88
N THR A 137 -21.15 0.54 13.52
CA THR A 137 -21.17 0.43 14.99
C THR A 137 -20.10 -0.55 15.46
N VAL A 138 -19.44 -0.22 16.57
CA VAL A 138 -18.43 -1.08 17.21
C VAL A 138 -18.81 -1.25 18.68
N PRO A 139 -18.84 -2.48 19.23
CA PRO A 139 -19.13 -2.69 20.64
C PRO A 139 -18.21 -1.86 21.55
N ALA A 140 -18.78 -1.22 22.57
CA ALA A 140 -18.06 -0.27 23.42
C ALA A 140 -16.80 -0.88 24.06
N GLU A 141 -16.86 -2.15 24.46
CA GLU A 141 -15.70 -2.85 25.02
C GLU A 141 -14.56 -3.01 23.99
N THR A 142 -14.88 -3.45 22.77
CA THR A 142 -13.93 -3.58 21.66
C THR A 142 -13.31 -2.24 21.32
N MET A 143 -14.13 -1.20 21.19
CA MET A 143 -13.68 0.17 20.90
C MET A 143 -12.67 0.66 21.95
N ARG A 144 -12.98 0.53 23.25
CA ARG A 144 -12.07 0.98 24.33
C ARG A 144 -10.73 0.23 24.29
N LYS A 145 -10.75 -1.08 24.09
CA LYS A 145 -9.51 -1.90 24.03
C LYS A 145 -8.68 -1.56 22.80
N ALA A 146 -9.29 -1.44 21.62
CA ALA A 146 -8.60 -1.08 20.39
C ALA A 146 -8.02 0.34 20.45
N LYS A 147 -8.76 1.29 21.03
CA LYS A 147 -8.32 2.68 21.18
C LYS A 147 -7.01 2.78 21.96
N LYS A 148 -6.83 1.99 23.04
CA LYS A 148 -5.58 1.97 23.82
C LYS A 148 -4.35 1.66 22.96
N SER A 149 -4.47 0.71 22.03
CA SER A 149 -3.38 0.36 21.11
C SER A 149 -3.11 1.47 20.10
N LEU A 150 -4.16 2.12 19.58
CA LEU A 150 -4.04 3.26 18.66
C LEU A 150 -3.41 4.48 19.33
N ASP A 151 -3.85 4.83 20.55
CA ASP A 151 -3.29 5.94 21.31
C ASP A 151 -1.78 5.72 21.54
N ARG A 152 -1.38 4.51 21.92
CA ARG A 152 0.03 4.17 22.10
C ARG A 152 0.84 4.25 20.80
N MET A 153 0.24 3.91 19.66
CA MET A 153 0.88 4.08 18.35
C MET A 153 1.19 5.55 18.08
N PHE A 154 0.25 6.46 18.36
CA PHE A 154 0.46 7.91 18.17
C PHE A 154 1.51 8.48 19.13
N GLU A 155 1.51 8.07 20.40
CA GLU A 155 2.54 8.46 21.37
C GLU A 155 3.97 8.08 20.96
N MET A 156 4.13 7.06 20.11
CA MET A 156 5.44 6.62 19.62
C MET A 156 5.89 7.34 18.35
N LEU A 157 5.02 8.15 17.73
CA LEU A 157 5.35 8.96 16.54
C LEU A 157 5.85 10.36 16.91
N THR A 158 5.67 10.78 18.17
CA THR A 158 6.18 12.02 18.76
C THR A 158 7.46 11.78 19.53
#